data_AF-A0A7X5IGR8-F1
#
_entry.id   AF-A0A7X5IGR8-F1
#
_cell.length_a   1.000
_cell.length_b   1.000
_cell.length_c   1.000
_cell.angle_alpha   90.00
_cell.angle_beta   90.00
_cell.angle_gamma   90.00
#
_symmetry.space_group_name_H-M   'P 1'
#
loop_
_entity.id
_entity.type
_entity.pdbx_description
1 polymer ?
#
loop_
_entity_poly.entity_id
_entity_poly.type
_entity_poly.pdbx_seq_one_letter_code
_entity_poly.pdbx_strand_id
1 'polypeptide(L)'
;EGEPLTGTLTLTGTAADSHVLSGQTYYNTDAKTKRTGGMANRGAVSQALNAGGSYTIPAGYHNGAGKVTANSLASQTSADAAAGHILSGKTAWVNGSKVTGSMANRGAVSQALNAGGSYTIPAGYHSGAGKVTANSLASQTSANAAAGHILSGKTAWVNGAKVTGNIASQAGQTV
;
A
#
# COMPACT_ATOMS: atom_id res chain seq x y z
N GLU A 1 -36.83 0.22 -85.50
CA GLU A 1 -37.28 0.52 -84.12
C GLU A 1 -36.71 -0.56 -83.21
N GLY A 2 -35.98 -0.18 -82.16
CA GLY A 2 -35.35 -1.15 -81.26
C GLY A 2 -36.36 -1.55 -80.18
N GLU A 3 -36.82 -2.80 -80.23
CA GLU A 3 -37.59 -3.42 -79.15
C GLU A 3 -36.88 -3.17 -77.81
N PRO A 4 -37.59 -2.68 -76.77
CA PRO A 4 -36.97 -2.53 -75.46
C PRO A 4 -36.45 -3.89 -74.99
N LEU A 5 -35.16 -3.96 -74.67
CA LEU A 5 -34.57 -5.14 -74.05
C LEU A 5 -35.29 -5.39 -72.72
N THR A 6 -36.13 -6.42 -72.71
CA THR A 6 -36.83 -6.88 -71.51
C THR A 6 -35.95 -7.91 -70.81
N GLY A 7 -35.54 -7.60 -69.58
CA GLY A 7 -34.76 -8.47 -68.72
C GLY A 7 -35.28 -8.42 -67.29
N THR A 8 -35.23 -9.54 -66.58
CA THR A 8 -35.64 -9.61 -65.17
C THR A 8 -34.45 -9.23 -64.28
N LEU A 9 -34.56 -8.12 -63.55
CA LEU A 9 -33.61 -7.73 -62.52
C LEU A 9 -34.10 -8.21 -61.16
N THR A 10 -33.41 -9.18 -60.57
CA THR A 10 -33.67 -9.65 -59.20
C THR A 10 -32.64 -9.05 -58.26
N LEU A 11 -33.08 -8.22 -57.30
CA LEU A 11 -32.22 -7.68 -56.25
C LEU A 11 -32.23 -8.62 -55.04
N THR A 12 -31.05 -8.94 -54.51
CA THR A 12 -30.86 -9.96 -53.45
C THR A 12 -30.15 -9.41 -52.20
N GLY A 13 -30.17 -8.09 -52.00
CA GLY A 13 -29.53 -7.48 -50.83
C GLY A 13 -30.17 -7.89 -49.51
N THR A 14 -29.39 -7.77 -48.43
CA THR A 14 -29.81 -8.20 -47.08
C THR A 14 -29.64 -7.12 -46.01
N ALA A 15 -29.24 -5.91 -46.41
CA ALA A 15 -29.09 -4.80 -45.48
C ALA A 15 -30.44 -4.38 -44.88
N ALA A 16 -30.50 -4.38 -43.54
CA ALA A 16 -31.56 -3.72 -42.79
C ALA A 16 -31.21 -2.24 -42.61
N ASP A 17 -32.21 -1.41 -42.27
CA ASP A 17 -31.98 0.01 -42.04
C ASP A 17 -30.96 0.22 -40.91
N SER A 18 -30.92 -0.68 -39.91
CA SER A 18 -29.92 -0.69 -38.82
C SER A 18 -28.48 -1.01 -39.25
N HIS A 19 -28.26 -1.48 -40.48
CA HIS A 19 -26.92 -1.73 -41.05
C HIS A 19 -26.42 -0.57 -41.91
N VAL A 20 -27.30 0.37 -42.28
CA VAL A 20 -26.97 1.50 -43.15
C VAL A 20 -26.90 2.76 -42.31
N LEU A 21 -25.86 3.57 -42.53
CA LEU A 21 -25.62 4.79 -41.76
C LEU A 21 -26.85 5.71 -41.78
N SER A 22 -27.17 6.30 -40.64
CA SER A 22 -28.31 7.20 -40.50
C SER A 22 -28.27 8.34 -41.53
N GLY A 23 -29.39 8.57 -42.21
CA GLY A 23 -29.52 9.57 -43.26
C GLY A 23 -28.97 9.16 -44.63
N GLN A 24 -28.25 8.03 -44.74
CA GLN A 24 -27.90 7.45 -46.03
C GLN A 24 -29.07 6.66 -46.60
N THR A 25 -29.19 6.64 -47.92
CA THR A 25 -30.31 5.96 -48.59
C THR A 25 -29.84 4.79 -49.43
N TYR A 26 -30.65 3.74 -49.51
CA TYR A 26 -30.32 2.52 -50.26
C TYR A 26 -31.58 1.87 -50.85
N TYR A 27 -31.38 0.97 -51.82
CA TYR A 27 -32.42 0.08 -52.35
C TYR A 27 -32.08 -1.34 -51.95
N ASN A 28 -33.10 -2.19 -51.78
CA ASN A 28 -32.90 -3.59 -51.42
C ASN A 28 -33.68 -4.53 -52.35
N THR A 29 -34.45 -5.49 -51.82
CA THR A 29 -35.22 -6.45 -52.63
C THR A 29 -36.30 -5.80 -53.50
N ASP A 30 -36.81 -4.64 -53.10
CA ASP A 30 -37.69 -3.80 -53.91
C ASP A 30 -36.91 -2.62 -54.51
N ALA A 31 -36.72 -2.64 -55.83
CA ALA A 31 -36.02 -1.61 -56.58
C ALA A 31 -36.77 -0.26 -56.62
N LYS A 32 -38.08 -0.24 -56.32
CA LYS A 32 -38.91 0.98 -56.35
C LYS A 32 -38.97 1.67 -54.99
N THR A 33 -38.61 0.97 -53.92
CA THR A 33 -38.66 1.50 -52.56
C THR A 33 -37.28 1.95 -52.10
N LYS A 34 -37.08 3.27 -52.10
CA LYS A 34 -35.90 3.90 -51.52
C LYS A 34 -36.02 3.87 -49.99
N ARG A 35 -35.06 3.24 -49.31
CA ARG A 35 -35.00 3.14 -47.85
C ARG A 35 -33.97 4.11 -47.30
N THR A 36 -34.09 4.46 -46.03
CA THR A 36 -33.14 5.30 -45.29
C THR A 36 -32.56 4.51 -44.14
N GLY A 37 -31.24 4.51 -44.02
CA GLY A 37 -30.52 3.89 -42.91
C GLY A 37 -30.81 4.55 -41.57
N GLY A 38 -30.64 3.78 -40.50
CA GLY A 38 -30.85 4.17 -39.10
C GLY A 38 -29.66 3.86 -38.19
N MET A 39 -28.54 3.34 -38.71
CA MET A 39 -27.34 3.07 -37.90
C MET A 39 -26.73 4.39 -37.39
N ALA A 40 -26.65 4.55 -36.07
CA ALA A 40 -26.04 5.73 -35.47
C ALA A 40 -24.54 5.85 -35.83
N ASN A 41 -24.09 7.05 -36.18
CA ASN A 41 -22.67 7.36 -36.36
C ASN A 41 -22.07 7.79 -35.00
N ARG A 42 -21.13 7.01 -34.47
CA ARG A 42 -20.41 7.30 -33.21
C ARG A 42 -19.09 8.04 -33.43
N GLY A 43 -18.64 8.15 -34.68
CA GLY A 43 -17.37 8.79 -35.00
C GLY A 43 -16.18 8.12 -34.31
N ALA A 44 -15.25 8.93 -33.81
CA ALA A 44 -14.10 8.48 -33.02
C ALA A 44 -14.48 8.47 -31.53
N VAL A 45 -14.54 7.27 -30.94
CA VAL A 45 -14.81 7.11 -29.51
C VAL A 45 -13.49 6.87 -28.78
N SER A 46 -13.11 7.82 -27.92
CA SER A 46 -11.90 7.74 -27.11
C SER A 46 -12.22 7.77 -25.63
N GLN A 47 -11.54 6.92 -24.86
CA GLN A 47 -11.69 6.89 -23.41
C GLN A 47 -10.40 6.62 -22.67
N ALA A 48 -10.32 7.12 -21.44
CA ALA A 48 -9.24 6.83 -20.51
C ALA A 48 -9.82 6.09 -19.30
N LEU A 49 -9.30 4.89 -19.04
CA LEU A 49 -9.80 4.01 -17.99
C LEU A 49 -8.79 3.91 -16.83
N ASN A 50 -9.33 4.00 -15.62
CA ASN A 50 -8.61 3.60 -14.42
C ASN A 50 -8.68 2.08 -14.24
N ALA A 51 -7.83 1.52 -13.39
CA ALA A 51 -7.82 0.12 -12.99
C ALA A 51 -9.19 -0.27 -12.42
N GLY A 52 -9.74 -1.39 -12.91
CA GLY A 52 -11.10 -1.83 -12.59
C GLY A 52 -12.21 -1.05 -13.30
N GLY A 53 -11.89 0.01 -14.03
CA GLY A 53 -12.84 0.74 -14.88
C GLY A 53 -13.23 -0.07 -16.11
N SER A 54 -14.42 0.20 -16.63
CA SER A 54 -14.89 -0.37 -17.89
C SER A 54 -15.63 0.70 -18.70
N TYR A 55 -15.74 0.45 -20.00
CA TYR A 55 -16.47 1.31 -20.91
C TYR A 55 -17.33 0.45 -21.84
N THR A 56 -18.63 0.67 -21.81
CA THR A 56 -19.55 0.04 -22.77
C THR A 56 -19.46 0.77 -24.10
N ILE A 57 -19.00 0.05 -25.13
CA ILE A 57 -18.94 0.58 -26.49
C ILE A 57 -20.37 0.64 -27.04
N PRO A 58 -20.90 1.83 -27.40
CA PRO A 58 -22.25 1.94 -27.89
C PRO A 58 -22.38 1.33 -29.29
N ALA A 59 -23.51 0.68 -29.58
CA ALA A 59 -23.83 0.18 -30.91
C ALA A 59 -23.88 1.33 -31.94
N GLY A 60 -23.44 1.04 -33.16
CA GLY A 60 -23.38 1.98 -34.29
C GLY A 60 -22.07 1.89 -35.07
N TYR A 61 -21.89 2.80 -36.01
CA TYR A 61 -20.67 2.92 -36.81
C TYR A 61 -19.60 3.69 -36.03
N HIS A 62 -18.39 3.16 -35.98
CA HIS A 62 -17.20 3.81 -35.43
C HIS A 62 -16.21 4.02 -36.57
N ASN A 63 -15.56 5.19 -36.63
CA ASN A 63 -14.71 5.56 -37.76
C ASN A 63 -13.27 5.01 -37.67
N GLY A 64 -12.99 4.14 -36.69
CA GLY A 64 -11.66 3.53 -36.47
C GLY A 64 -10.59 4.46 -35.88
N ALA A 65 -10.86 5.76 -35.70
CA ALA A 65 -9.91 6.71 -35.12
C ALA A 65 -10.02 6.83 -33.58
N GLY A 66 -10.99 6.15 -32.96
CA GLY A 66 -11.17 6.12 -31.52
C GLY A 66 -10.09 5.28 -30.81
N LYS A 67 -9.77 5.63 -29.56
CA LYS A 67 -8.80 4.89 -28.75
C LYS A 67 -9.25 4.80 -27.29
N VAL A 68 -9.29 3.58 -26.76
CA VAL A 68 -9.41 3.35 -25.31
C VAL A 68 -8.01 3.16 -24.75
N THR A 69 -7.67 3.94 -23.73
CA THR A 69 -6.35 3.96 -23.08
C THR A 69 -6.49 3.69 -21.59
N ALA A 70 -5.47 3.09 -20.99
CA ALA A 70 -5.36 3.07 -19.55
C ALA A 70 -4.67 4.36 -19.07
N ASN A 71 -5.17 4.93 -17.98
CA ASN A 71 -4.43 5.96 -17.26
C ASN A 71 -3.12 5.38 -16.72
N SER A 72 -2.13 6.26 -16.50
CA SER A 72 -0.82 5.83 -16.02
C SER A 72 -0.90 5.05 -14.70
N LEU A 73 0.04 4.15 -14.45
CA LEU A 73 0.12 3.49 -13.16
C LEU A 73 0.44 4.51 -12.05
N ALA A 74 1.27 5.51 -12.36
CA ALA A 74 1.65 6.58 -11.42
C ALA A 74 0.46 7.38 -10.91
N SER A 75 -0.47 7.77 -11.79
CA SER A 75 -1.69 8.50 -11.41
C SER A 75 -2.66 7.69 -10.54
N GLN A 76 -2.41 6.38 -10.37
CA GLN A 76 -3.29 5.45 -9.67
C GLN A 76 -2.62 4.76 -8.48
N THR A 77 -1.33 5.03 -8.25
CA THR A 77 -0.54 4.43 -7.16
C THR A 77 0.19 5.51 -6.37
N SER A 78 -0.46 6.65 -6.15
CA SER A 78 0.10 7.75 -5.36
C SER A 78 0.40 7.28 -3.95
N ALA A 79 1.67 7.31 -3.57
CA ALA A 79 2.16 6.89 -2.26
C ALA A 79 3.50 7.58 -1.94
N ASP A 80 3.86 7.59 -0.66
CA ASP A 80 5.06 8.24 -0.11
C ASP A 80 6.08 7.24 0.46
N ALA A 81 5.81 5.94 0.36
CA ALA A 81 6.69 4.91 0.88
C ALA A 81 8.03 4.89 0.13
N ALA A 82 9.13 5.07 0.86
CA ALA A 82 10.48 4.82 0.38
C ALA A 82 10.91 3.38 0.69
N ALA A 83 11.99 2.92 0.07
CA ALA A 83 12.57 1.60 0.36
C ALA A 83 12.82 1.38 1.87
N GLY A 84 13.29 2.40 2.58
CA GLY A 84 13.53 2.35 4.03
C GLY A 84 12.27 2.22 4.89
N HIS A 85 11.08 2.42 4.33
CA HIS A 85 9.79 2.24 5.02
C HIS A 85 9.21 0.83 4.84
N ILE A 86 9.78 0.03 3.93
CA ILE A 86 9.26 -1.29 3.54
C ILE A 86 10.25 -2.36 4.03
N LEU A 87 9.74 -3.41 4.67
CA LEU A 87 10.56 -4.52 5.16
C LEU A 87 11.39 -5.15 4.04
N SER A 88 12.66 -5.44 4.32
CA SER A 88 13.58 -6.06 3.37
C SER A 88 12.98 -7.34 2.76
N GLY A 89 13.10 -7.48 1.44
CA GLY A 89 12.51 -8.57 0.67
C GLY A 89 11.02 -8.40 0.34
N LYS A 90 10.35 -7.38 0.88
CA LYS A 90 8.98 -7.00 0.47
C LYS A 90 9.03 -5.93 -0.61
N THR A 91 7.97 -5.80 -1.38
CA THR A 91 7.87 -4.82 -2.47
C THR A 91 6.52 -4.11 -2.45
N ALA A 92 6.47 -2.87 -2.93
CA ALA A 92 5.25 -2.10 -3.12
C ALA A 92 5.28 -1.36 -4.47
N TRP A 93 4.13 -0.94 -4.99
CA TRP A 93 4.05 0.02 -6.09
C TRP A 93 3.85 1.41 -5.52
N VAL A 94 4.75 2.33 -5.89
CA VAL A 94 4.76 3.72 -5.42
C VAL A 94 4.97 4.62 -6.62
N ASN A 95 4.01 5.50 -6.89
CA ASN A 95 4.05 6.46 -8.00
C ASN A 95 4.41 5.80 -9.34
N GLY A 96 3.82 4.62 -9.61
CA GLY A 96 4.00 3.89 -10.86
C GLY A 96 5.24 3.03 -10.94
N SER A 97 6.08 3.01 -9.90
CA SER A 97 7.32 2.24 -9.86
C SER A 97 7.30 1.19 -8.76
N LYS A 98 7.90 0.03 -9.04
CA LYS A 98 8.07 -1.02 -8.03
C LYS A 98 9.21 -0.63 -7.10
N VAL A 99 8.92 -0.45 -5.81
CA VAL A 99 9.89 -0.18 -4.76
C VAL A 99 10.16 -1.48 -3.99
N THR A 100 11.44 -1.84 -3.87
CA THR A 100 11.88 -2.97 -3.04
C THR A 100 12.33 -2.46 -1.68
N GLY A 101 11.84 -3.08 -0.62
CA GLY A 101 12.11 -2.69 0.75
C GLY A 101 13.55 -2.94 1.18
N SER A 102 14.05 -2.04 2.02
CA SER A 102 15.37 -2.10 2.65
C SER A 102 15.31 -1.99 4.18
N MET A 103 14.13 -1.84 4.78
CA MET A 103 13.99 -1.79 6.24
C MET A 103 14.43 -3.12 6.85
N ALA A 104 15.37 -3.05 7.78
CA ALA A 104 15.91 -4.23 8.42
C ALA A 104 14.91 -4.83 9.43
N ASN A 105 14.75 -6.15 9.44
CA ASN A 105 14.03 -6.83 10.51
C ASN A 105 14.96 -7.01 11.72
N ARG A 106 14.54 -6.56 12.90
CA ARG A 106 15.26 -6.69 14.17
C ARG A 106 14.64 -7.79 15.06
N GLY A 107 13.44 -8.24 14.74
CA GLY A 107 12.72 -9.26 15.52
C GLY A 107 12.43 -8.81 16.95
N ALA A 108 12.52 -9.75 17.89
CA ALA A 108 12.41 -9.46 19.31
C ALA A 108 13.80 -9.10 19.86
N VAL A 109 13.99 -7.84 20.22
CA VAL A 109 15.24 -7.36 20.82
C VAL A 109 15.04 -7.25 22.33
N SER A 110 15.80 -8.04 23.09
CA SER A 110 15.76 -8.03 24.55
C SER A 110 17.14 -7.77 25.12
N GLN A 111 17.22 -6.95 26.17
CA GLN A 111 18.49 -6.61 26.79
C GLN A 111 18.38 -6.39 28.29
N ALA A 112 19.37 -6.88 29.03
CA ALA A 112 19.51 -6.63 30.46
C ALA A 112 20.49 -5.48 30.71
N LEU A 113 20.12 -4.53 31.58
CA LEU A 113 20.94 -3.36 31.92
C LEU A 113 21.33 -3.35 33.40
N ASN A 114 22.59 -3.03 33.66
CA ASN A 114 23.07 -2.62 34.97
C ASN A 114 22.86 -1.12 35.19
N ALA A 115 22.98 -0.67 36.44
CA ALA A 115 22.93 0.72 36.84
C ALA A 115 24.01 1.52 36.10
N GLY A 116 23.60 2.63 35.49
CA GLY A 116 24.46 3.45 34.62
C GLY A 116 24.64 2.89 33.20
N GLY A 117 24.14 1.69 32.90
CA GLY A 117 24.16 1.12 31.55
C GLY A 117 23.12 1.74 30.62
N SER A 118 23.39 1.70 29.32
CA SER A 118 22.46 2.13 28.28
C SER A 118 22.46 1.14 27.12
N TYR A 119 21.38 1.16 26.33
CA TYR A 119 21.24 0.36 25.13
C TYR A 119 20.62 1.19 24.02
N THR A 120 21.34 1.33 22.89
CA THR A 120 20.81 1.98 21.69
C THR A 120 19.94 0.98 20.94
N ILE A 121 18.66 1.30 20.81
CA ILE A 121 17.73 0.48 20.02
C ILE A 121 18.05 0.70 18.53
N PRO A 122 18.43 -0.34 17.77
CA PRO A 122 18.74 -0.17 16.36
C PRO A 122 17.50 0.18 15.55
N ALA A 123 17.66 1.01 14.52
CA ALA A 123 16.60 1.29 13.56
C ALA A 123 16.15 0.02 12.82
N GLY A 124 14.86 -0.04 12.47
CA GLY A 124 14.25 -1.16 11.75
C GLY A 124 12.94 -1.61 12.39
N TYR A 125 12.39 -2.70 11.86
CA TYR A 125 11.16 -3.32 12.37
C TYR A 125 11.47 -4.18 13.60
N HIS A 126 10.80 -3.90 14.72
CA HIS A 126 10.82 -4.73 15.92
C HIS A 126 9.47 -5.43 16.08
N SER A 127 9.45 -6.68 16.50
CA SER A 127 8.22 -7.48 16.60
C SER A 127 7.31 -7.11 17.78
N GLY A 128 7.74 -6.18 18.64
CA GLY A 128 7.05 -5.82 19.88
C GLY A 128 7.17 -6.84 21.02
N ALA A 129 7.76 -8.01 20.76
CA ALA A 129 7.98 -9.05 21.79
C ALA A 129 9.30 -8.88 22.58
N GLY A 130 10.12 -7.91 22.20
CA GLY A 130 11.38 -7.59 22.88
C GLY A 130 11.17 -6.83 24.19
N LYS A 131 12.13 -6.91 25.11
CA LYS A 131 12.08 -6.19 26.40
C LYS A 131 13.46 -5.76 26.87
N VAL A 132 13.58 -4.49 27.28
CA VAL A 132 14.75 -4.03 28.03
C VAL A 132 14.43 -4.09 29.52
N THR A 133 15.23 -4.84 30.28
CA THR A 133 15.02 -5.07 31.73
C THR A 133 16.24 -4.63 32.53
N ALA A 134 16.03 -3.99 33.67
CA ALA A 134 17.11 -3.80 34.63
C ALA A 134 17.44 -5.14 35.33
N ASN A 135 18.73 -5.39 35.57
CA ASN A 135 19.16 -6.46 36.45
C ASN A 135 18.69 -6.17 37.89
N SER A 136 18.54 -7.22 38.70
CA SER A 136 18.01 -7.07 40.05
C SER A 136 18.90 -6.17 40.90
N LEU A 137 18.30 -5.38 41.80
CA LEU A 137 19.06 -4.54 42.73
C LEU A 137 20.03 -5.39 43.58
N ALA A 138 19.61 -6.60 43.96
CA ALA A 138 20.44 -7.54 44.70
C ALA A 138 21.71 -7.95 43.96
N SER A 139 21.63 -8.21 42.66
CA SER A 139 22.80 -8.55 41.83
C SER A 139 23.80 -7.40 41.67
N GLN A 140 23.39 -6.18 42.00
CA GLN A 140 24.17 -4.96 41.78
C GLN A 140 24.62 -4.28 43.09
N THR A 141 24.20 -4.81 44.24
CA THR A 141 24.51 -4.25 45.57
C THR A 141 25.06 -5.32 46.50
N SER A 142 25.85 -6.26 45.97
CA SER A 142 26.48 -7.32 46.74
C SER A 142 27.39 -6.74 47.83
N ALA A 143 27.02 -6.96 49.08
CA ALA A 143 27.74 -6.47 50.25
C ALA A 143 27.47 -7.38 51.46
N ASN A 144 28.31 -7.26 52.49
CA ASN A 144 28.25 -8.06 53.73
C ASN A 144 27.95 -7.21 54.99
N ALA A 145 27.63 -5.92 54.83
CA ALA A 145 27.35 -5.04 55.96
C ALA A 145 26.00 -5.35 56.62
N ALA A 146 26.02 -5.94 57.80
CA ALA A 146 24.89 -5.94 58.75
C ALA A 146 24.68 -4.57 59.42
N ALA A 147 23.52 -4.35 60.04
CA ALA A 147 23.17 -3.12 60.77
C ALA A 147 24.22 -2.75 61.84
N GLY A 148 24.78 -3.76 62.51
CA GLY A 148 25.85 -3.62 63.51
C GLY A 148 27.21 -3.14 62.97
N HIS A 149 27.35 -2.97 61.65
CA HIS A 149 28.55 -2.40 61.02
C HIS A 149 28.35 -0.96 60.54
N ILE A 150 27.14 -0.39 60.70
CA ILE A 150 26.78 0.92 60.16
C ILE A 150 26.35 1.83 61.32
N LEU A 151 26.80 3.09 61.30
CA LEU A 151 26.43 4.10 62.29
C LEU A 151 24.92 4.35 62.32
N SER A 152 24.37 4.53 63.52
CA SER A 152 22.99 4.93 63.72
C SER A 152 22.64 6.18 62.91
N GLY A 153 21.51 6.13 62.20
CA GLY A 153 21.06 7.18 61.27
C GLY A 153 21.66 7.12 59.86
N LYS A 154 22.65 6.26 59.59
CA LYS A 154 23.16 6.00 58.23
C LYS A 154 22.52 4.76 57.61
N THR A 155 22.46 4.71 56.28
CA THR A 155 21.87 3.59 55.54
C THR A 155 22.76 3.14 54.39
N ALA A 156 22.72 1.86 54.06
CA ALA A 156 23.37 1.28 52.88
C ALA A 156 22.40 0.35 52.13
N TRP A 157 22.63 0.11 50.84
CA TRP A 157 21.98 -0.97 50.11
C TRP A 157 22.87 -2.20 50.14
N VAL A 158 22.33 -3.32 50.61
CA VAL A 158 23.06 -4.58 50.78
C VAL A 158 22.19 -5.71 50.25
N ASN A 159 22.67 -6.42 49.22
CA ASN A 159 21.98 -7.52 48.56
C ASN A 159 20.52 -7.18 48.18
N GLY A 160 20.28 -5.95 47.74
CA GLY A 160 18.96 -5.49 47.28
C GLY A 160 18.05 -4.95 48.37
N ALA A 161 18.48 -4.97 49.64
CA ALA A 161 17.72 -4.44 50.77
C ALA A 161 18.40 -3.19 51.35
N LYS A 162 17.59 -2.26 51.84
CA LYS A 162 18.09 -1.11 52.59
C LYS A 162 18.40 -1.55 54.02
N VAL A 163 19.65 -1.41 54.44
CA VAL A 163 20.13 -1.68 55.80
C VAL A 163 20.34 -0.35 56.53
N THR A 164 19.70 -0.19 57.68
CA THR A 164 19.88 0.98 58.56
C THR A 164 20.81 0.60 59.71
N GLY A 165 21.82 1.44 59.96
CA GLY A 165 22.80 1.20 61.02
C GLY A 165 22.25 1.35 62.44
N ASN A 166 22.84 0.61 63.38
CA ASN A 166 22.50 0.68 64.80
C ASN A 166 23.72 0.83 65.72
N ILE A 167 24.93 1.04 65.19
CA ILE A 167 26.09 1.40 66.02
C ILE A 167 25.81 2.76 66.68
N ALA A 168 25.83 2.79 68.01
CA ALA A 168 25.76 4.03 68.76
C ALA A 168 26.93 4.95 68.41
N SER A 169 26.64 6.21 68.07
CA SER A 169 27.69 7.20 67.86
C SER A 169 28.44 7.44 69.17
N GLN A 170 29.77 7.29 69.17
CA GLN A 170 30.62 7.63 70.32
C GLN A 170 30.89 9.14 70.45
N ALA A 171 30.20 9.99 69.68
CA ALA A 171 30.38 11.45 69.66
C ALA A 171 30.00 12.20 70.96
N GLY A 172 30.02 11.52 72.11
CA GLY A 172 29.77 12.10 73.43
C GLY A 172 30.36 11.31 74.60
N GLN A 173 31.20 10.30 74.37
CA GLN A 173 31.96 9.67 75.45
C GLN A 173 33.33 10.34 75.55
N THR A 174 33.44 11.35 76.42
CA THR A 174 34.74 11.74 76.98
C THR A 174 35.28 10.54 77.76
N VAL A 175 36.42 10.01 77.32
CA VAL A 175 37.25 9.06 78.09
C VAL A 175 37.96 9.80 79.19
#